data_AF-A0A7J4IZW0-F1
#
_entry.id   AF-A0A7J4IZW0-F1
#
_cell.length_a   1.000
_cell.length_b   1.000
_cell.length_c   1.000
_cell.angle_alpha   90.00
_cell.angle_beta   90.00
_cell.angle_gamma   90.00
#
_symmetry.space_group_name_H-M   'P 1'
#
loop_
_entity.id
_entity.type
_entity.pdbx_description
1 polymer ?
#
loop_
_entity_poly.entity_id
_entity_poly.type
_entity_poly.pdbx_seq_one_letter_code
_entity_poly.pdbx_strand_id
1 'polypeptide(L)' 'MVKCSICSNQIATLFLEKLKGAYVQKEGTSKKYPICFECQKKFQRKDELIAQIK' A
#
# COMPACT_ATOMS: atom_id res chain seq x y z
N MET A 1 0.31 -2.88 -13.89
CA MET A 1 0.51 -3.69 -12.67
C MET A 1 0.97 -2.79 -11.56
N VAL A 2 0.18 -2.65 -10.49
CA VAL A 2 0.54 -1.81 -9.35
C VAL A 2 1.45 -2.64 -8.43
N LYS A 3 2.61 -2.12 -8.05
CA LYS A 3 3.51 -2.78 -7.09
C LYS A 3 3.33 -2.16 -5.71
N CYS A 4 3.43 -2.97 -4.66
CA CYS A 4 3.38 -2.48 -3.29
C CYS A 4 4.65 -1.70 -2.94
N SER A 5 4.52 -0.50 -2.38
CA SER A 5 5.67 0.34 -2.00
C SER A 5 6.45 -0.18 -0.78
N ILE A 6 5.92 -1.16 -0.04
CA ILE A 6 6.63 -1.82 1.07
C ILE A 6 7.38 -3.07 0.59
N CYS A 7 6.66 -4.07 0.07
CA CYS A 7 7.25 -5.37 -0.29
C CYS A 7 7.59 -5.52 -1.78
N SER A 8 7.30 -4.52 -2.62
CA SER A 8 7.49 -4.57 -4.08
C SER A 8 6.72 -5.69 -4.82
N ASN A 9 5.92 -6.49 -4.11
CA ASN A 9 5.04 -7.48 -4.71
C ASN A 9 4.00 -6.82 -5.61
N GLN A 10 3.63 -7.53 -6.68
CA GLN A 10 2.54 -7.10 -7.55
C GLN A 10 1.21 -7.19 -6.80
N ILE A 11 0.52 -6.06 -6.72
CA ILE A 11 -0.84 -5.99 -6.22
C ILE A 11 -1.76 -6.40 -7.35
N ALA A 12 -2.36 -7.58 -7.21
CA ALA A 12 -3.39 -8.04 -8.12
C ALA A 12 -4.64 -7.14 -8.03
N THR A 13 -5.25 -6.86 -9.17
CA THR A 13 -6.60 -6.30 -9.25
C THR A 13 -7.60 -7.44 -9.06
N LEU A 14 -8.57 -7.26 -8.18
CA LEU A 14 -9.68 -8.19 -7.99
C LEU A 14 -10.62 -8.14 -9.21
N PHE A 15 -11.51 -9.13 -9.31
CA PHE A 15 -12.50 -9.31 -10.37
C PHE A 15 -13.43 -8.08 -10.60
N LEU A 16 -13.45 -7.15 -9.64
CA LEU A 16 -14.19 -5.88 -9.67
C LEU A 16 -13.31 -4.68 -10.06
N GLU A 17 -12.14 -4.90 -10.67
CA GLU A 17 -11.10 -3.90 -10.96
C GLU A 17 -10.60 -3.13 -9.71
N LYS A 18 -11.01 -3.58 -8.51
CA LYS A 18 -10.56 -3.03 -7.23
C LYS A 18 -9.15 -3.53 -6.93
N LEU A 19 -8.27 -2.61 -6.55
CA LEU A 19 -6.94 -2.92 -6.04
C LEU A 19 -7.06 -3.84 -4.80
N LYS A 20 -6.36 -4.98 -4.76
CA LYS A 20 -6.26 -5.84 -3.55
C LYS A 20 -5.30 -5.23 -2.51
N GLY A 21 -5.62 -4.03 -2.03
CA GLY A 21 -4.78 -3.26 -1.13
C GLY A 21 -5.35 -1.89 -0.78
N ALA A 22 -4.51 -1.03 -0.23
CA ALA A 22 -4.84 0.34 0.14
C ALA A 22 -3.85 1.34 -0.45
N TYR A 23 -4.29 2.58 -0.65
CA TYR A 23 -3.39 3.70 -0.95
C TYR A 23 -3.13 4.48 0.32
N VAL A 24 -1.86 4.65 0.66
CA VAL A 24 -1.44 5.43 1.84
C VAL A 24 -0.73 6.69 1.38
N GLN A 25 -1.07 7.81 2.00
CA GLN A 25 -0.47 9.11 1.72
C GLN A 25 0.38 9.53 2.92
N LYS A 26 1.62 9.96 2.66
CA LYS A 26 2.50 10.55 3.70
C LYS A 26 2.03 11.97 4.00
N GLU A 27 2.02 12.36 5.27
CA GLU A 27 1.72 13.74 5.67
C GLU A 27 2.73 14.70 5.02
N GLY A 28 2.22 15.81 4.48
CA GLY A 28 3.03 16.77 3.73
C GLY A 28 3.32 16.41 2.26
N THR A 29 2.86 15.25 1.76
CA THR A 29 3.04 14.88 0.33
C THR A 29 1.71 14.52 -0.33
N SER A 30 1.47 14.98 -1.56
CA SER A 30 0.31 14.57 -2.38
C SER A 30 0.46 13.18 -3.02
N LYS A 31 1.57 12.48 -2.76
CA LYS A 31 1.89 11.17 -3.35
C LYS A 31 1.15 10.07 -2.60
N LYS A 32 0.40 9.26 -3.37
CA LYS A 32 -0.28 8.05 -2.90
C LYS A 32 0.60 6.84 -3.17
N TYR A 33 0.89 6.08 -2.13
CA TYR A 33 1.69 4.87 -2.20
C TYR A 33 0.75 3.66 -2.17
N PRO A 34 0.75 2.82 -3.22
CA PRO A 34 0.00 1.57 -3.20
C PRO A 34 0.62 0.58 -2.22
N ILE A 35 -0.21 -0.01 -1.37
CA ILE A 35 0.18 -0.98 -0.34
C ILE A 35 -0.67 -2.23 -0.53
N CYS A 36 -0.08 -3.42 -0.53
CA CYS A 36 -0.84 -4.66 -0.61
C CYS A 36 -1.57 -4.96 0.71
N PHE A 37 -2.65 -5.73 0.63
CA PHE A 37 -3.44 -6.12 1.81
C PHE A 37 -2.59 -6.83 2.89
N GLU A 38 -1.58 -7.61 2.50
CA GLU A 38 -0.69 -8.30 3.44
C GLU A 38 0.15 -7.32 4.27
N CYS A 39 0.75 -6.32 3.62
CA CYS A 39 1.50 -5.27 4.32
C CYS A 39 0.58 -4.41 5.19
N GLN A 40 -0.62 -4.09 4.70
CA GLN A 40 -1.61 -3.37 5.50
C GLN A 40 -2.06 -4.17 6.74
N LYS A 41 -2.23 -5.50 6.62
CA LYS A 41 -2.62 -6.35 7.74
C LYS A 41 -1.48 -6.52 8.76
N LYS A 42 -0.23 -6.47 8.29
CA LYS A 42 0.98 -6.59 9.13
C LYS A 42 1.24 -5.33 9.96
N PHE A 43 0.92 -4.15 9.43
CA PHE A 43 1.08 -2.87 10.12
C PHE A 43 -0.29 -2.24 10.37
N GLN A 44 -0.84 -2.43 11.57
CA GLN A 44 -2.15 -1.86 11.93
C GLN A 44 -2.10 -0.33 12.10
N ARG A 45 -0.93 0.23 12.39
CA ARG A 45 -0.75 1.67 12.58
C ARG A 45 -0.24 2.34 11.30
N LYS A 46 -0.83 3.50 11.00
CA LYS A 46 -0.49 4.29 9.81
C LYS A 46 0.97 4.74 9.84
N ASP A 47 1.50 5.11 11.00
CA ASP A 47 2.89 5.55 11.19
C ASP A 47 3.91 4.46 10.86
N GLU A 48 3.70 3.23 11.36
CA GLU A 48 4.57 2.09 11.08
C GLU A 48 4.57 1.73 9.59
N LEU A 49 3.38 1.81 8.99
CA LEU A 49 3.18 1.53 7.59
C LEU A 49 3.89 2.59 6.72
N ILE A 50 3.80 3.88 7.09
CA ILE A 50 4.51 4.99 6.44
C ILE A 50 6.03 4.86 6.55
N ALA A 51 6.54 4.41 7.70
CA ALA A 51 7.97 4.22 7.94
C ALA A 51 8.59 3.13 7.04
N GLN A 52 7.78 2.15 6.63
CA GLN A 52 8.22 1.03 5.79
C GLN A 52 8.10 1.30 4.28
N ILE A 53 7.49 2.42 3.88
CA ILE A 53 7.39 2.83 2.47
C ILE A 53 8.77 3.30 2.00
N LYS A 54 9.37 2.52 1.10
CA LYS A 54 10.63 2.83 0.41
C LYS A 54 10.40 3.72 -0.82
#